data_AF-A0A536C567-F1
#
_entry.id   AF-A0A536C567-F1
#
_cell.length_a   1.000
_cell.length_b   1.000
_cell.length_c   1.000
_cell.angle_alpha   90.00
_cell.angle_beta   90.00
_cell.angle_gamma   90.00
#
_symmetry.space_group_name_H-M   'P 1'
#
loop_
_entity.id
_entity.type
_entity.pdbx_description
1 polymer ?
#
loop_
_entity_poly.entity_id
_entity_poly.type
_entity_poly.pdbx_seq_one_letter_code
_entity_poly.pdbx_strand_id
1 'polypeptide(L)'
;MRVRAAGIALLVVAAVACQTARPGTEAAPVASTSAGVSPAASGSPTPTPAISATAQSAQCGQRITADFLLANDMTCTTDAFVINADNVTLDLGGRTITGPGMGPQTWPLPQLDSVGVRTGGHTNVTIRNGTISQFSTGIYFVDEVKSRIEDVTSERNRFGFYIHASSQNAIRRSTVVGNVYGLHLQDSNDNIIEGNNLVRQTYNSPGGFGIYLYRSTGNRIVENTIENNVNWGIWFSDAKNNTIFHNNVAGNSPQVSDNNPDANHWYDADKKEGNWWADYKGTDADNDLIGDTPYGILGPGGAVDAYPFVARDGWRKKTHSTIDHYQPPLARPPREVRLVVVSGGTVGIGRPHDSALAPTWVHASSVAVQTDGRTLLALDGKALTAWDLTGGEPTTRTVAIDGGIVGANRDGVSALIVGPRGAQQIDLTTGQQEFFDYGGAPQELAPSYKHNHIFVATPRGVELLYLNLGGRTPYTVPLDGPAGAMSMNGSGTRIYTAVRGKNVIDVVDTEQYAVVQRITIDSEATAIAVSPGEDALYVGTANGVLAIDLGNERVRARTSFLGSVVDLAISPNADELYVALAGLQHAVAVLDTAALRTANIIPLQADPTKLLAASY
;
A
#
# COMPACT_ATOMS: atom_id res chain seq x y z
N MET A 1 -39.01 -4.51 -34.40
CA MET A 1 -40.37 -4.04 -34.02
C MET A 1 -40.25 -3.51 -32.58
N ARG A 2 -40.46 -2.25 -32.19
CA ARG A 2 -41.12 -1.05 -32.75
C ARG A 2 -40.13 0.13 -32.90
N VAL A 3 -40.57 1.13 -33.65
CA VAL A 3 -39.82 2.20 -34.35
C VAL A 3 -39.94 3.56 -33.66
N ARG A 4 -38.86 4.38 -33.69
CA ARG A 4 -38.75 5.83 -34.06
C ARG A 4 -37.39 6.34 -33.52
N ALA A 5 -36.32 6.57 -34.30
CA ALA A 5 -36.06 7.50 -35.41
C ALA A 5 -35.80 8.97 -34.99
N ALA A 6 -34.54 9.40 -35.10
CA ALA A 6 -34.00 10.74 -35.44
C ALA A 6 -32.59 10.88 -34.80
N GLY A 7 -31.54 11.39 -35.42
CA GLY A 7 -31.34 11.98 -36.74
C GLY A 7 -29.83 12.20 -36.94
N ILE A 8 -29.39 11.98 -38.18
CA ILE A 8 -28.03 12.21 -38.67
C ILE A 8 -27.88 13.69 -39.01
N ALA A 9 -26.78 14.33 -38.61
CA ALA A 9 -26.35 15.61 -39.15
C ALA A 9 -24.84 15.57 -39.44
N LEU A 10 -24.56 15.51 -40.74
CA LEU A 10 -23.27 15.72 -41.40
C LEU A 10 -23.01 17.24 -41.50
N LEU A 11 -21.81 17.72 -41.16
CA LEU A 11 -21.27 19.01 -41.63
C LEU A 11 -19.74 18.88 -41.68
N VAL A 12 -19.20 18.56 -42.86
CA VAL A 12 -18.67 19.50 -43.88
C VAL A 12 -17.35 20.15 -43.45
N VAL A 13 -16.30 19.62 -44.07
CA VAL A 13 -14.93 20.11 -44.18
C VAL A 13 -14.91 21.48 -44.86
N ALA A 14 -14.20 22.44 -44.30
CA ALA A 14 -13.72 23.62 -45.00
C ALA A 14 -12.23 23.80 -44.71
N ALA A 15 -11.41 23.40 -45.67
CA ALA A 15 -10.00 23.74 -45.76
C ALA A 15 -9.89 25.19 -46.25
N VAL A 16 -9.06 25.99 -45.57
CA VAL A 16 -8.49 27.21 -46.14
C VAL A 16 -6.98 27.12 -45.96
N ALA A 17 -6.29 27.05 -47.09
CA ALA A 17 -4.84 27.16 -47.20
C ALA A 17 -4.50 28.54 -47.76
N CYS A 18 -3.46 29.16 -47.23
CA CYS A 18 -2.49 30.08 -47.85
C CYS A 18 -1.76 30.86 -46.74
N GLN A 19 -0.49 31.24 -46.81
CA GLN A 19 0.65 30.95 -47.67
C GLN A 19 1.84 31.70 -47.02
N THR A 20 3.05 31.11 -47.03
CA THR A 20 4.39 31.78 -47.06
C THR A 20 4.80 32.65 -45.85
N ALA A 21 6.04 32.70 -45.33
CA ALA A 21 7.35 32.66 -45.98
C ALA A 21 8.49 32.27 -44.99
N ARG A 22 9.39 31.43 -45.53
CA ARG A 22 10.87 31.32 -45.52
C ARG A 22 11.80 32.25 -44.68
N PRO A 23 13.13 31.90 -44.56
CA PRO A 23 13.85 31.70 -43.29
C PRO A 23 15.02 32.67 -43.04
N GLY A 24 15.64 32.58 -41.86
CA GLY A 24 16.99 33.08 -41.56
C GLY A 24 17.46 32.50 -40.21
N THR A 25 18.38 31.54 -40.19
CA THR A 25 19.86 31.66 -40.19
C THR A 25 20.47 32.25 -38.91
N GLU A 26 21.48 31.51 -38.45
CA GLU A 26 22.62 31.89 -37.61
C GLU A 26 22.50 31.80 -36.09
N ALA A 27 23.08 30.70 -35.59
CA ALA A 27 23.66 30.57 -34.28
C ALA A 27 24.97 31.35 -34.19
N ALA A 28 25.22 32.01 -33.05
CA ALA A 28 26.55 32.17 -32.48
C ALA A 28 26.46 32.40 -30.95
N PRO A 29 27.48 31.99 -30.19
CA PRO A 29 27.38 31.65 -28.77
C PRO A 29 27.86 32.79 -27.86
N VAL A 30 27.27 32.96 -26.67
CA VAL A 30 27.90 33.79 -25.63
C VAL A 30 27.72 33.19 -24.24
N ALA A 31 28.85 32.69 -23.75
CA ALA A 31 29.41 32.78 -22.40
C ALA A 31 28.48 33.08 -21.21
N SER A 32 28.58 32.16 -20.26
CA SER A 32 28.42 32.29 -18.82
C SER A 32 28.78 33.66 -18.23
N THR A 33 27.83 34.27 -17.52
CA THR A 33 28.11 35.10 -16.35
C THR A 33 27.11 34.79 -15.26
N SER A 34 27.63 34.40 -14.10
CA SER A 34 26.92 34.29 -12.84
C SER A 34 26.63 35.69 -12.31
N ALA A 35 25.35 35.98 -12.07
CA ALA A 35 24.94 37.15 -11.31
C ALA A 35 23.73 36.79 -10.42
N GLY A 36 23.86 37.13 -9.14
CA GLY A 36 22.99 36.72 -8.04
C GLY A 36 21.51 37.04 -8.24
N VAL A 37 20.67 36.08 -7.87
CA VAL A 37 19.22 36.22 -7.83
C VAL A 37 18.83 36.88 -6.51
N SER A 38 18.29 38.10 -6.58
CA SER A 38 17.43 38.66 -5.54
C SER A 38 16.06 37.96 -5.58
N PRO A 39 15.42 37.68 -4.44
CA PRO A 39 14.13 37.01 -4.40
C PRO A 39 13.04 37.95 -4.95
N ALA A 40 12.43 37.59 -6.07
CA ALA A 40 11.23 38.25 -6.57
C ALA A 40 10.04 37.87 -5.70
N ALA A 41 9.27 38.88 -5.33
CA ALA A 41 8.13 38.82 -4.41
C ALA A 41 7.10 37.76 -4.81
N SER A 42 6.87 36.81 -3.91
CA SER A 42 5.66 36.00 -3.88
C SER A 42 4.46 36.91 -3.60
N GLY A 43 3.36 36.69 -4.33
CA GLY A 43 2.07 37.30 -4.01
C GLY A 43 1.74 37.02 -2.54
N SER A 44 1.48 38.08 -1.79
CA SER A 44 1.14 37.98 -0.37
C SER A 44 -0.10 37.11 -0.19
N PRO A 45 -0.10 36.14 0.75
CA PRO A 45 -1.32 35.42 1.09
C PRO A 45 -2.36 36.43 1.57
N THR A 46 -3.59 36.29 1.08
CA THR A 46 -4.73 37.06 1.58
C THR A 46 -4.78 36.88 3.10
N PRO A 47 -4.79 37.96 3.91
CA PRO A 47 -4.73 37.81 5.36
C PRO A 47 -5.96 37.04 5.84
N THR A 48 -5.71 35.91 6.51
CA THR A 48 -6.73 35.12 7.21
C THR A 48 -7.49 36.05 8.17
N PRO A 49 -8.83 36.00 8.25
CA PRO A 49 -9.59 36.86 9.15
C PRO A 49 -9.02 36.80 10.58
N ALA A 50 -8.69 37.96 11.13
CA ALA A 50 -8.25 38.09 12.51
C ALA A 50 -9.41 37.70 13.42
N ILE A 51 -9.15 36.78 14.35
CA ILE A 51 -10.12 36.43 15.38
C ILE A 51 -10.34 37.67 16.25
N SER A 52 -11.60 37.98 16.56
CA SER A 52 -11.96 39.11 17.43
C SER A 52 -11.76 38.82 18.93
N ALA A 53 -11.26 37.63 19.28
CA ALA A 53 -11.00 37.22 20.66
C ALA A 53 -9.71 37.85 21.21
N THR A 54 -9.79 38.36 22.44
CA THR A 54 -8.62 38.80 23.20
C THR A 54 -7.79 37.57 23.61
N ALA A 55 -6.46 37.66 23.54
CA ALA A 55 -5.58 36.57 23.96
C ALA A 55 -5.78 36.23 25.44
N GLN A 56 -5.91 34.94 25.76
CA GLN A 56 -6.18 34.43 27.10
C GLN A 56 -5.18 33.33 27.47
N SER A 57 -4.78 33.29 28.74
CA SER A 57 -3.96 32.19 29.23
C SER A 57 -4.79 30.91 29.39
N ALA A 58 -4.18 29.76 29.11
CA ALA A 58 -4.80 28.44 29.25
C ALA A 58 -3.98 27.52 30.17
N GLN A 59 -4.64 26.47 30.64
CA GLN A 59 -4.05 25.34 31.35
C GLN A 59 -4.34 24.05 30.56
N CYS A 60 -3.59 22.98 30.83
CA CYS A 60 -3.82 21.70 30.17
C CYS A 60 -5.21 21.14 30.52
N GLY A 61 -5.84 20.48 29.55
CA GLY A 61 -7.22 20.00 29.64
C GLY A 61 -8.28 21.09 29.46
N GLN A 62 -7.89 22.30 29.02
CA GLN A 62 -8.81 23.40 28.81
C GLN A 62 -9.89 23.01 27.79
N ARG A 63 -11.15 23.22 28.18
CA ARG A 63 -12.31 23.02 27.30
C ARG A 63 -12.61 24.31 26.55
N ILE A 64 -12.68 24.21 25.22
CA ILE A 64 -12.99 25.34 24.34
C ILE A 64 -14.44 25.23 23.86
N THR A 65 -15.20 26.30 24.04
CA THR A 65 -16.63 26.40 23.66
C THR A 65 -16.96 27.65 22.85
N ALA A 66 -15.98 28.54 22.66
CA ALA A 66 -16.05 29.75 21.86
C ALA A 66 -14.65 30.05 21.32
N ASP A 67 -14.53 30.97 20.37
CA ASP A 67 -13.24 31.40 19.82
C ASP A 67 -12.23 31.70 20.92
N PHE A 68 -11.03 31.16 20.77
CA PHE A 68 -9.97 31.23 21.76
C PHE A 68 -8.63 31.53 21.11
N LEU A 69 -7.95 32.55 21.63
CA LEU A 69 -6.59 32.92 21.25
C LEU A 69 -5.65 32.65 22.42
N LEU A 70 -4.69 31.74 22.25
CA LEU A 70 -3.77 31.35 23.30
C LEU A 70 -2.68 32.42 23.55
N ALA A 71 -2.51 32.81 24.82
CA ALA A 71 -1.53 33.81 25.23
C ALA A 71 -0.19 33.24 25.74
N ASN A 72 -0.12 31.97 26.12
CA ASN A 72 1.06 31.35 26.74
C ASN A 72 1.42 30.01 26.11
N ASP A 73 2.70 29.65 26.16
CA ASP A 73 3.14 28.28 25.89
C ASP A 73 2.66 27.35 27.03
N MET A 74 2.52 26.06 26.72
CA MET A 74 2.05 25.05 27.68
C MET A 74 2.92 23.79 27.63
N THR A 75 3.10 23.17 28.80
CA THR A 75 3.67 21.83 28.94
C THR A 75 2.68 20.98 29.71
N CYS A 76 2.18 19.92 29.07
CA CYS A 76 1.06 19.13 29.54
C CYS A 76 1.47 17.70 29.88
N THR A 77 0.82 17.16 30.90
CA THR A 77 0.91 15.73 31.28
C THR A 77 -0.29 14.92 30.79
N THR A 78 -1.30 15.59 30.25
CA THR A 78 -2.56 15.06 29.70
C THR A 78 -2.85 15.76 28.37
N ASP A 79 -4.05 15.59 27.83
CA ASP A 79 -4.54 16.42 26.73
C ASP A 79 -4.36 17.91 27.01
N ALA A 80 -4.04 18.71 25.99
CA ALA A 80 -3.87 20.16 26.16
C ALA A 80 -5.20 20.90 25.98
N PHE A 81 -5.91 20.64 24.89
CA PHE A 81 -7.21 21.23 24.61
C PHE A 81 -8.26 20.18 24.20
N VAL A 82 -9.51 20.42 24.62
CA VAL A 82 -10.69 19.68 24.15
C VAL A 82 -11.72 20.67 23.64
N ILE A 83 -12.01 20.64 22.34
CA ILE A 83 -13.05 21.48 21.72
C ILE A 83 -14.40 20.78 21.91
N ASN A 84 -15.40 21.50 22.42
CA ASN A 84 -16.75 20.97 22.72
C ASN A 84 -17.87 21.81 22.08
N ALA A 85 -17.59 22.50 20.97
CA ALA A 85 -18.59 23.31 20.29
C ALA A 85 -18.28 23.47 18.80
N ASP A 86 -19.35 23.65 18.01
CA ASP A 86 -19.29 23.98 16.59
C ASP A 86 -18.91 25.45 16.38
N ASN A 87 -18.42 25.79 15.18
CA ASN A 87 -18.13 27.17 14.77
C ASN A 87 -17.14 27.88 15.71
N VAL A 88 -16.14 27.15 16.17
CA VAL A 88 -15.11 27.65 17.07
C VAL A 88 -13.77 27.71 16.36
N THR A 89 -13.04 28.79 16.57
CA THR A 89 -11.62 28.88 16.21
C THR A 89 -10.74 28.83 17.45
N LEU A 90 -9.87 27.82 17.51
CA LEU A 90 -8.71 27.78 18.41
C LEU A 90 -7.48 28.27 17.65
N ASP A 91 -7.03 29.47 17.96
CA ASP A 91 -5.77 30.02 17.46
C ASP A 91 -4.71 29.92 18.54
N LEU A 92 -3.66 29.18 18.26
CA LEU A 92 -2.57 28.97 19.19
C LEU A 92 -1.67 30.19 19.30
N GLY A 93 -1.89 31.27 18.54
CA GLY A 93 -1.19 32.54 18.71
C GLY A 93 0.32 32.47 18.48
N GLY A 94 0.78 31.51 17.67
CA GLY A 94 2.19 31.18 17.47
C GLY A 94 2.85 30.50 18.68
N ARG A 95 2.08 30.10 19.69
CA ARG A 95 2.56 29.45 20.91
C ARG A 95 2.84 27.97 20.70
N THR A 96 3.65 27.43 21.59
CA THR A 96 4.03 26.03 21.63
C THR A 96 3.30 25.30 22.75
N ILE A 97 2.72 24.15 22.40
CA ILE A 97 2.13 23.20 23.33
C ILE A 97 2.97 21.93 23.28
N THR A 98 3.48 21.53 24.44
CA THR A 98 4.34 20.35 24.58
C THR A 98 3.63 19.30 25.42
N GLY A 99 3.58 18.06 24.94
CA GLY A 99 2.99 16.93 25.64
C GLY A 99 3.99 16.15 26.49
N PRO A 100 3.52 15.08 27.17
CA PRO A 100 4.35 14.27 28.06
C PRO A 100 5.31 13.32 27.33
N GLY A 101 5.28 13.29 26.00
CA GLY A 101 5.94 12.32 25.14
C GLY A 101 4.94 11.48 24.35
N MET A 102 5.44 10.73 23.37
CA MET A 102 4.61 9.89 22.49
C MET A 102 3.89 8.73 23.19
N GLY A 103 4.27 8.41 24.44
CA GLY A 103 3.80 7.23 25.18
C GLY A 103 4.43 5.91 24.71
N PRO A 104 4.14 4.78 25.39
CA PRO A 104 4.58 3.44 24.98
C PRO A 104 3.93 3.01 23.65
N GLN A 105 4.61 2.20 22.85
CA GLN A 105 4.06 1.73 21.57
C GLN A 105 2.89 0.76 21.81
N THR A 106 1.68 1.17 21.41
CA THR A 106 0.49 0.32 21.42
C THR A 106 0.00 0.19 19.98
N TRP A 107 0.14 -1.01 19.41
CA TRP A 107 -0.45 -1.44 18.14
C TRP A 107 -1.47 -2.55 18.45
N PRO A 108 -2.53 -2.75 17.64
CA PRO A 108 -2.96 -2.00 16.45
C PRO A 108 -3.65 -0.65 16.69
N LEU A 109 -4.14 -0.41 17.90
CA LEU A 109 -5.01 0.74 18.16
C LEU A 109 -4.19 2.03 18.30
N PRO A 110 -4.62 3.15 17.69
CA PRO A 110 -3.95 4.43 17.85
C PRO A 110 -3.92 4.79 19.34
N GLN A 111 -2.74 5.20 19.84
CA GLN A 111 -2.61 5.67 21.20
C GLN A 111 -3.15 7.10 21.31
N LEU A 112 -4.18 7.26 22.12
CA LEU A 112 -4.87 8.54 22.33
C LEU A 112 -4.75 9.00 23.79
N ASP A 113 -3.73 8.52 24.51
CA ASP A 113 -3.50 8.79 25.93
C ASP A 113 -3.18 10.26 26.21
N SER A 114 -2.53 10.93 25.23
CA SER A 114 -2.25 12.36 25.28
C SER A 114 -2.46 12.98 23.90
N VAL A 115 -3.31 14.00 23.84
CA VAL A 115 -3.66 14.71 22.61
C VAL A 115 -3.43 16.21 22.76
N GLY A 116 -2.71 16.81 21.81
CA GLY A 116 -2.49 18.27 21.81
C GLY A 116 -3.81 19.03 21.70
N VAL A 117 -4.58 18.77 20.64
CA VAL A 117 -5.95 19.27 20.49
C VAL A 117 -6.88 18.13 20.06
N ARG A 118 -7.88 17.84 20.88
CA ARG A 118 -8.92 16.85 20.61
C ARG A 118 -10.24 17.55 20.25
N THR A 119 -10.87 17.13 19.15
CA THR A 119 -12.22 17.53 18.77
C THR A 119 -13.01 16.33 18.23
N GLY A 120 -14.29 16.26 18.56
CA GLY A 120 -15.12 15.10 18.31
C GLY A 120 -16.58 15.45 18.05
N GLY A 121 -17.09 15.13 16.86
CA GLY A 121 -18.51 15.31 16.52
C GLY A 121 -18.93 16.75 16.26
N HIS A 122 -17.98 17.63 15.88
CA HIS A 122 -18.26 19.04 15.64
C HIS A 122 -18.18 19.44 14.18
N THR A 123 -18.76 20.61 13.89
CA THR A 123 -18.76 21.21 12.55
C THR A 123 -18.08 22.58 12.57
N ASN A 124 -17.32 22.86 11.51
CA ASN A 124 -16.70 24.17 11.27
C ASN A 124 -15.79 24.64 12.42
N VAL A 125 -15.02 23.71 12.98
CA VAL A 125 -13.95 24.00 13.93
C VAL A 125 -12.68 24.38 13.17
N THR A 126 -11.97 25.41 13.60
CA THR A 126 -10.66 25.78 13.02
C THR A 126 -9.58 25.74 14.11
N ILE A 127 -8.52 24.97 13.88
CA ILE A 127 -7.31 24.98 14.72
C ILE A 127 -6.19 25.58 13.89
N ARG A 128 -5.51 26.60 14.41
CA ARG A 128 -4.48 27.29 13.63
C ARG A 128 -3.32 27.89 14.40
N ASN A 129 -2.25 28.20 13.66
CA ASN A 129 -1.18 29.11 14.05
C ASN A 129 -0.48 28.77 15.36
N GLY A 130 0.35 27.73 15.37
CA GLY A 130 1.21 27.39 16.51
C GLY A 130 1.91 26.05 16.35
N THR A 131 2.60 25.63 17.41
CA THR A 131 3.38 24.38 17.44
C THR A 131 2.82 23.40 18.44
N ILE A 132 2.61 22.15 18.04
CA ILE A 132 2.17 21.06 18.90
C ILE A 132 3.21 19.94 18.84
N SER A 133 3.80 19.60 20.00
CA SER A 133 4.94 18.71 20.08
C SER A 133 4.82 17.67 21.19
N GLN A 134 5.43 16.49 21.01
CA GLN A 134 5.58 15.46 22.05
C GLN A 134 4.27 14.90 22.64
N PHE A 135 3.23 14.72 21.83
CA PHE A 135 2.00 14.01 22.19
C PHE A 135 1.92 12.63 21.53
N SER A 136 1.05 11.76 22.04
CA SER A 136 0.63 10.57 21.29
C SER A 136 -0.08 10.98 20.00
N THR A 137 -0.92 12.02 20.04
CA THR A 137 -1.50 12.64 18.83
C THR A 137 -1.42 14.16 18.92
N GLY A 138 -0.89 14.83 17.90
CA GLY A 138 -0.82 16.30 17.86
C GLY A 138 -2.22 16.92 17.78
N ILE A 139 -2.92 16.69 16.67
CA ILE A 139 -4.33 17.05 16.50
C ILE A 139 -5.13 15.79 16.16
N TYR A 140 -6.23 15.58 16.87
CA TYR A 140 -7.15 14.48 16.65
C TYR A 140 -8.54 15.01 16.27
N PHE A 141 -8.94 14.79 15.01
CA PHE A 141 -10.29 15.03 14.51
C PHE A 141 -11.05 13.70 14.51
N VAL A 142 -12.22 13.68 15.13
CA VAL A 142 -13.13 12.53 15.13
C VAL A 142 -14.52 13.01 14.75
N ASP A 143 -15.16 12.37 13.77
CA ASP A 143 -16.51 12.74 13.35
C ASP A 143 -16.65 14.25 13.03
N GLU A 144 -15.57 14.87 12.53
CA GLU A 144 -15.52 16.31 12.22
C GLU A 144 -15.99 16.60 10.80
N VAL A 145 -16.73 17.69 10.65
CA VAL A 145 -17.29 18.10 9.35
C VAL A 145 -16.98 19.57 9.04
N LYS A 146 -16.49 19.86 7.83
CA LYS A 146 -16.20 21.25 7.37
C LYS A 146 -15.23 22.03 8.28
N SER A 147 -14.42 21.32 9.04
CA SER A 147 -13.42 21.84 9.97
C SER A 147 -12.07 22.04 9.27
N ARG A 148 -11.15 22.76 9.92
CA ARG A 148 -9.87 23.19 9.34
C ARG A 148 -8.72 23.02 10.32
N ILE A 149 -7.59 22.56 9.80
CA ILE A 149 -6.26 22.68 10.43
C ILE A 149 -5.44 23.57 9.50
N GLU A 150 -4.99 24.73 9.96
CA GLU A 150 -4.24 25.65 9.11
C GLU A 150 -3.04 26.30 9.80
N ASP A 151 -1.92 26.39 9.10
CA ASP A 151 -0.72 27.08 9.60
C ASP A 151 -0.22 26.51 10.95
N VAL A 152 -0.36 25.19 11.16
CA VAL A 152 0.09 24.49 12.37
C VAL A 152 1.41 23.76 12.09
N THR A 153 2.32 23.79 13.05
CA THR A 153 3.49 22.90 13.09
C THR A 153 3.23 21.75 14.05
N SER A 154 3.20 20.52 13.52
CA SER A 154 3.13 19.30 14.32
C SER A 154 4.46 18.57 14.25
N GLU A 155 5.10 18.36 15.41
CA GLU A 155 6.40 17.71 15.47
C GLU A 155 6.59 16.72 16.61
N ARG A 156 7.40 15.68 16.37
CA ARG A 156 7.78 14.69 17.41
C ARG A 156 6.58 14.03 18.11
N ASN A 157 5.43 13.98 17.46
CA ASN A 157 4.24 13.26 17.92
C ASN A 157 4.25 11.84 17.36
N ARG A 158 3.48 10.92 17.96
CA ARG A 158 3.27 9.62 17.31
C ARG A 158 2.39 9.79 16.07
N PHE A 159 1.23 10.43 16.21
CA PHE A 159 0.46 10.92 15.08
C PHE A 159 0.57 12.43 15.03
N GLY A 160 1.00 12.99 13.90
CA GLY A 160 1.03 14.43 13.73
C GLY A 160 -0.40 14.97 13.69
N PHE A 161 -1.10 14.65 12.61
CA PHE A 161 -2.53 14.84 12.49
C PHE A 161 -3.22 13.50 12.24
N TYR A 162 -4.23 13.20 13.05
CA TYR A 162 -5.06 12.02 12.87
C TYR A 162 -6.51 12.45 12.62
N ILE A 163 -7.01 12.13 11.44
CA ILE A 163 -8.35 12.46 10.96
C ILE A 163 -9.12 11.15 10.87
N HIS A 164 -10.14 11.00 11.72
CA HIS A 164 -10.87 9.75 11.88
C HIS A 164 -12.36 9.98 11.66
N ALA A 165 -13.00 9.16 10.81
CA ALA A 165 -14.43 9.23 10.52
C ALA A 165 -14.92 10.64 10.14
N SER A 166 -14.07 11.46 9.53
CA SER A 166 -14.32 12.90 9.34
C SER A 166 -14.43 13.26 7.86
N SER A 167 -15.21 14.29 7.53
CA SER A 167 -15.47 14.65 6.12
C SER A 167 -15.49 16.14 5.80
N GLN A 168 -15.23 16.48 4.54
CA GLN A 168 -15.29 17.86 4.04
C GLN A 168 -14.34 18.84 4.78
N ASN A 169 -13.28 18.34 5.40
CA ASN A 169 -12.33 19.16 6.14
C ASN A 169 -11.20 19.66 5.24
N ALA A 170 -10.50 20.72 5.67
CA ALA A 170 -9.31 21.22 4.99
C ALA A 170 -8.10 21.24 5.92
N ILE A 171 -7.03 20.53 5.55
CA ILE A 171 -5.72 20.59 6.21
C ILE A 171 -4.77 21.35 5.31
N ARG A 172 -4.33 22.53 5.75
CA ARG A 172 -3.66 23.50 4.88
C ARG A 172 -2.42 24.12 5.48
N ARG A 173 -1.44 24.42 4.61
CA ARG A 173 -0.26 25.26 4.92
C ARG A 173 0.47 24.88 6.22
N SER A 174 0.39 23.61 6.60
CA SER A 174 0.90 23.12 7.87
C SER A 174 2.23 22.39 7.67
N THR A 175 3.07 22.40 8.70
CA THR A 175 4.35 21.67 8.70
C THR A 175 4.21 20.44 9.60
N VAL A 176 4.40 19.26 9.03
CA VAL A 176 4.30 17.98 9.73
C VAL A 176 5.65 17.30 9.67
N VAL A 177 6.41 17.31 10.76
CA VAL A 177 7.83 16.95 10.74
C VAL A 177 8.25 16.08 11.91
N GLY A 178 9.01 15.01 11.64
CA GLY A 178 9.59 14.20 12.71
C GLY A 178 8.58 13.44 13.55
N ASN A 179 7.35 13.25 13.08
CA ASN A 179 6.34 12.41 13.71
C ASN A 179 6.52 10.96 13.28
N VAL A 180 5.93 10.00 13.98
CA VAL A 180 5.91 8.60 13.51
C VAL A 180 4.95 8.45 12.33
N TYR A 181 3.73 8.96 12.45
CA TYR A 181 2.76 9.13 11.38
C TYR A 181 2.65 10.62 11.12
N GLY A 182 2.84 11.05 9.88
CA GLY A 182 2.68 12.45 9.53
C GLY A 182 1.21 12.84 9.60
N LEU A 183 0.48 12.53 8.54
CA LEU A 183 -0.94 12.82 8.40
C LEU A 183 -1.68 11.51 8.08
N HIS A 184 -2.54 11.06 8.99
CA HIS A 184 -3.29 9.82 8.85
C HIS A 184 -4.80 10.11 8.70
N LEU A 185 -5.39 9.66 7.60
CA LEU A 185 -6.85 9.63 7.38
C LEU A 185 -7.33 8.19 7.54
N GLN A 186 -8.30 7.99 8.41
CA GLN A 186 -8.98 6.72 8.57
C GLN A 186 -10.48 6.95 8.46
N ASP A 187 -11.15 6.18 7.59
CA ASP A 187 -12.61 6.31 7.36
C ASP A 187 -13.05 7.74 7.02
N SER A 188 -12.17 8.53 6.39
CA SER A 188 -12.34 9.97 6.27
C SER A 188 -12.44 10.37 4.80
N ASN A 189 -13.54 11.04 4.46
CA ASN A 189 -13.94 11.23 3.06
C ASN A 189 -14.00 12.69 2.66
N ASP A 190 -13.81 12.97 1.38
CA ASP A 190 -14.04 14.30 0.79
C ASP A 190 -13.24 15.44 1.46
N ASN A 191 -12.06 15.14 2.02
CA ASN A 191 -11.18 16.13 2.64
C ASN A 191 -10.18 16.70 1.63
N ILE A 192 -9.69 17.92 1.90
CA ILE A 192 -8.65 18.60 1.13
C ILE A 192 -7.38 18.68 1.96
N ILE A 193 -6.29 18.10 1.47
CA ILE A 193 -4.95 18.18 2.04
C ILE A 193 -4.12 19.03 1.08
N GLU A 194 -3.86 20.28 1.44
CA GLU A 194 -3.35 21.28 0.49
C GLU A 194 -2.20 22.15 1.02
N GLY A 195 -1.11 22.26 0.25
CA GLY A 195 -0.04 23.20 0.59
C GLY A 195 0.76 22.84 1.85
N ASN A 196 0.74 21.57 2.28
CA ASN A 196 1.43 21.14 3.50
C ASN A 196 2.86 20.67 3.22
N ASN A 197 3.70 20.74 4.24
CA ASN A 197 5.08 20.26 4.22
C ASN A 197 5.22 19.05 5.15
N LEU A 198 5.21 17.84 4.58
CA LEU A 198 5.24 16.56 5.30
C LEU A 198 6.61 15.88 5.14
N VAL A 199 7.52 16.16 6.07
CA VAL A 199 8.94 15.84 5.89
C VAL A 199 9.56 15.09 7.06
N ARG A 200 10.47 14.17 6.75
CA ARG A 200 11.32 13.49 7.75
C ARG A 200 10.52 12.84 8.88
N GLN A 201 9.39 12.21 8.56
CA GLN A 201 8.73 11.32 9.51
C GLN A 201 9.71 10.22 9.96
N THR A 202 9.62 9.83 11.22
CA THR A 202 10.55 8.92 11.88
C THR A 202 9.99 7.52 11.97
N TYR A 203 10.90 6.56 12.09
CA TYR A 203 10.56 5.15 12.02
C TYR A 203 10.11 4.66 13.39
N ASN A 204 8.85 4.24 13.47
CA ASN A 204 8.44 3.23 14.42
C ASN A 204 7.36 2.33 13.78
N SER A 205 7.85 1.31 13.08
CA SER A 205 7.10 0.51 12.11
C SER A 205 5.76 -0.04 12.66
N PRO A 206 4.66 0.05 11.90
CA PRO A 206 4.62 0.43 10.47
C PRO A 206 4.84 1.91 10.15
N GLY A 207 5.02 2.80 11.15
CA GLY A 207 5.20 4.23 10.92
C GLY A 207 6.40 4.66 10.07
N GLY A 208 6.46 5.96 9.81
CA GLY A 208 7.39 6.63 8.89
C GLY A 208 6.69 7.21 7.66
N PHE A 209 5.36 7.29 7.66
CA PHE A 209 4.57 7.75 6.52
C PHE A 209 4.42 9.26 6.49
N GLY A 210 4.56 9.87 5.30
CA GLY A 210 4.16 11.26 5.08
C GLY A 210 2.64 11.41 5.23
N ILE A 211 1.90 10.83 4.28
CA ILE A 211 0.44 10.75 4.28
C ILE A 211 0.01 9.28 4.22
N TYR A 212 -0.90 8.88 5.10
CA TYR A 212 -1.51 7.55 5.08
C TYR A 212 -3.04 7.66 5.01
N LEU A 213 -3.66 6.95 4.06
CA LEU A 213 -5.11 6.86 3.91
C LEU A 213 -5.57 5.40 4.07
N TYR A 214 -6.46 5.16 5.05
CA TYR A 214 -7.11 3.89 5.29
C TYR A 214 -8.62 4.02 5.14
N ARG A 215 -9.25 3.20 4.29
CA ARG A 215 -10.71 3.19 4.03
C ARG A 215 -11.30 4.58 3.76
N SER A 216 -10.55 5.42 3.04
CA SER A 216 -10.84 6.85 2.86
C SER A 216 -11.05 7.17 1.37
N THR A 217 -12.11 7.91 1.05
CA THR A 217 -12.61 8.10 -0.32
C THR A 217 -12.80 9.57 -0.68
N GLY A 218 -12.57 9.95 -1.95
CA GLY A 218 -12.94 11.28 -2.44
C GLY A 218 -12.03 12.42 -1.97
N ASN A 219 -10.89 12.12 -1.34
CA ASN A 219 -9.99 13.14 -0.83
C ASN A 219 -9.13 13.74 -1.95
N ARG A 220 -8.76 15.02 -1.81
CA ARG A 220 -7.87 15.74 -2.72
C ARG A 220 -6.55 16.05 -2.02
N ILE A 221 -5.44 15.55 -2.57
CA ILE A 221 -4.08 15.77 -2.06
C ILE A 221 -3.35 16.63 -3.07
N VAL A 222 -3.17 17.92 -2.77
CA VAL A 222 -2.79 18.93 -3.77
C VAL A 222 -1.73 19.88 -3.24
N GLU A 223 -0.74 20.29 -4.05
CA GLU A 223 0.27 21.29 -3.64
C GLU A 223 1.08 20.95 -2.38
N ASN A 224 1.20 19.68 -2.00
CA ASN A 224 1.99 19.29 -0.84
C ASN A 224 3.45 19.01 -1.22
N THR A 225 4.35 19.24 -0.27
CA THR A 225 5.75 18.80 -0.32
C THR A 225 5.93 17.61 0.61
N ILE A 226 6.30 16.45 0.08
CA ILE A 226 6.35 15.17 0.79
C ILE A 226 7.74 14.57 0.58
N GLU A 227 8.62 14.79 1.55
CA GLU A 227 10.04 14.53 1.35
C GLU A 227 10.75 13.83 2.51
N ASN A 228 11.69 12.96 2.15
CA ASN A 228 12.62 12.32 3.09
C ASN A 228 11.94 11.57 4.24
N ASN A 229 10.75 11.01 4.00
CA ASN A 229 10.09 10.14 4.97
C ASN A 229 10.75 8.75 4.90
N VAL A 230 11.01 8.16 6.06
CA VAL A 230 11.76 6.89 6.18
C VAL A 230 10.98 5.67 5.71
N ASN A 231 9.68 5.81 5.46
CA ASN A 231 8.81 4.83 4.82
C ASN A 231 8.10 5.51 3.62
N TRP A 232 6.91 5.03 3.24
CA TRP A 232 6.13 5.62 2.14
C TRP A 232 5.89 7.14 2.29
N GLY A 233 6.11 7.91 1.23
CA GLY A 233 5.70 9.31 1.17
C GLY A 233 4.17 9.43 1.24
N ILE A 234 3.46 8.73 0.35
CA ILE A 234 2.00 8.57 0.38
C ILE A 234 1.65 7.09 0.29
N TRP A 235 0.70 6.64 1.09
CA TRP A 235 0.23 5.27 1.05
C TRP A 235 -1.30 5.15 1.21
N PHE A 236 -1.88 4.22 0.46
CA PHE A 236 -3.31 3.91 0.42
C PHE A 236 -3.57 2.45 0.83
N SER A 237 -4.53 2.25 1.73
CA SER A 237 -5.04 0.94 2.14
C SER A 237 -6.57 0.97 2.10
N ASP A 238 -7.19 0.18 1.24
CA ASP A 238 -8.64 0.20 0.97
C ASP A 238 -9.22 1.60 0.67
N ALA A 239 -8.38 2.52 0.17
CA ALA A 239 -8.74 3.90 -0.13
C ALA A 239 -8.89 4.09 -1.64
N LYS A 240 -9.97 4.75 -2.06
CA LYS A 240 -10.38 4.85 -3.47
C LYS A 240 -10.92 6.23 -3.85
N ASN A 241 -11.03 6.50 -5.14
CA ASN A 241 -11.54 7.75 -5.71
C ASN A 241 -10.87 9.02 -5.14
N ASN A 242 -9.61 8.92 -4.72
CA ASN A 242 -8.86 10.09 -4.28
C ASN A 242 -8.15 10.73 -5.48
N THR A 243 -7.95 12.05 -5.47
CA THR A 243 -7.25 12.78 -6.53
C THR A 243 -5.96 13.39 -5.99
N ILE A 244 -4.83 13.06 -6.61
CA ILE A 244 -3.48 13.41 -6.15
C ILE A 244 -2.74 14.09 -7.30
N PHE A 245 -2.55 15.39 -7.23
CA PHE A 245 -1.87 16.15 -8.27
C PHE A 245 -1.20 17.39 -7.70
N HIS A 246 -0.25 17.97 -8.42
CA HIS A 246 0.53 19.14 -7.99
C HIS A 246 1.30 18.92 -6.70
N ASN A 247 1.73 17.70 -6.38
CA ASN A 247 2.59 17.47 -5.22
C ASN A 247 4.06 17.37 -5.63
N ASN A 248 4.97 17.76 -4.74
CA ASN A 248 6.40 17.47 -4.85
C ASN A 248 6.74 16.24 -4.00
N VAL A 249 7.21 15.16 -4.62
CA VAL A 249 7.49 13.90 -3.94
C VAL A 249 8.96 13.50 -4.14
N ALA A 250 9.76 13.52 -3.07
CA ALA A 250 11.21 13.33 -3.17
C ALA A 250 11.84 12.59 -1.99
N GLY A 251 12.75 11.66 -2.27
CA GLY A 251 13.62 11.06 -1.26
C GLY A 251 12.90 10.22 -0.20
N ASN A 252 11.65 9.81 -0.43
CA ASN A 252 10.97 8.85 0.44
C ASN A 252 11.38 7.42 0.05
N SER A 253 11.33 6.50 1.01
CA SER A 253 11.83 5.13 0.80
C SER A 253 10.79 4.09 1.24
N PRO A 254 9.86 3.68 0.35
CA PRO A 254 9.72 4.09 -1.07
C PRO A 254 8.91 5.41 -1.26
N GLN A 255 8.85 5.92 -2.50
CA GLN A 255 8.15 7.19 -2.84
C GLN A 255 6.66 7.17 -2.48
N VAL A 256 5.89 6.28 -3.11
CA VAL A 256 4.43 6.16 -2.95
C VAL A 256 3.97 4.74 -3.26
N SER A 257 2.82 4.32 -2.72
CA SER A 257 2.17 3.08 -3.15
C SER A 257 0.66 3.21 -3.29
N ASP A 258 0.14 2.57 -4.34
CA ASP A 258 -1.28 2.44 -4.63
C ASP A 258 -1.60 1.03 -5.14
N ASN A 259 -2.62 0.43 -4.54
CA ASN A 259 -2.94 -0.97 -4.74
C ASN A 259 -4.13 -1.20 -5.67
N ASN A 260 -4.76 -0.13 -6.16
CA ASN A 260 -5.94 -0.26 -7.00
C ASN A 260 -5.86 0.71 -8.19
N PRO A 261 -5.66 0.19 -9.42
CA PRO A 261 -5.38 1.02 -10.59
C PRO A 261 -6.56 1.87 -11.04
N ASP A 262 -7.78 1.39 -10.77
CA ASP A 262 -9.01 2.03 -11.23
C ASP A 262 -9.68 2.85 -10.12
N ALA A 263 -8.98 3.03 -8.98
CA ALA A 263 -9.54 3.68 -7.81
C ALA A 263 -9.00 5.09 -7.60
N ASN A 264 -7.69 5.31 -7.46
CA ASN A 264 -7.17 6.66 -7.20
C ASN A 264 -6.56 7.27 -8.47
N HIS A 265 -6.71 8.59 -8.61
CA HIS A 265 -6.22 9.34 -9.75
C HIS A 265 -4.99 10.15 -9.34
N TRP A 266 -3.84 9.80 -9.90
CA TRP A 266 -2.56 10.48 -9.65
C TRP A 266 -2.33 11.71 -10.54
N TYR A 267 -3.42 12.25 -11.09
CA TYR A 267 -3.44 13.47 -11.89
C TYR A 267 -4.85 14.07 -11.86
N ASP A 268 -4.96 15.35 -12.22
CA ASP A 268 -6.24 16.01 -12.48
C ASP A 268 -6.67 15.72 -13.92
N ALA A 269 -7.83 15.07 -14.09
CA ALA A 269 -8.29 14.57 -15.38
C ALA A 269 -8.73 15.67 -16.36
N ASP A 270 -9.09 16.85 -15.87
CA ASP A 270 -9.51 17.98 -16.70
C ASP A 270 -8.30 18.78 -17.15
N LYS A 271 -7.36 19.04 -16.23
CA LYS A 271 -6.13 19.80 -16.52
C LYS A 271 -5.08 18.96 -17.23
N LYS A 272 -5.15 17.63 -17.11
CA LYS A 272 -4.09 16.71 -17.54
C LYS A 272 -2.77 17.08 -16.86
N GLU A 273 -2.80 17.17 -15.53
CA GLU A 273 -1.64 17.59 -14.74
C GLU A 273 -1.46 16.67 -13.54
N GLY A 274 -0.24 16.16 -13.38
CA GLY A 274 0.13 15.22 -12.34
C GLY A 274 0.97 15.86 -11.25
N ASN A 275 1.95 15.12 -10.77
CA ASN A 275 2.86 15.45 -9.68
C ASN A 275 4.29 15.59 -10.17
N TRP A 276 5.16 16.20 -9.37
CA TRP A 276 6.60 16.17 -9.60
C TRP A 276 7.25 15.07 -8.76
N TRP A 277 8.13 14.30 -9.39
CA TRP A 277 8.85 13.19 -8.79
C TRP A 277 10.35 13.41 -8.95
N ALA A 278 11.09 13.40 -7.84
CA ALA A 278 12.54 13.64 -7.88
C ALA A 278 13.33 12.56 -8.64
N ASP A 279 12.75 11.37 -8.79
CA ASP A 279 13.32 10.20 -9.46
C ASP A 279 12.73 9.97 -10.87
N TYR A 280 11.87 10.86 -11.38
CA TYR A 280 11.39 10.79 -12.75
C TYR A 280 12.52 11.08 -13.75
N LYS A 281 12.66 10.19 -14.72
CA LYS A 281 13.75 10.21 -15.73
C LYS A 281 13.23 10.37 -17.16
N GLY A 282 11.94 10.61 -17.35
CA GLY A 282 11.38 10.82 -18.68
C GLY A 282 11.75 12.18 -19.25
N THR A 283 11.38 12.38 -20.51
CA THR A 283 11.66 13.60 -21.27
C THR A 283 10.39 14.43 -21.44
N ASP A 284 10.57 15.70 -21.79
CA ASP A 284 9.52 16.64 -22.20
C ASP A 284 9.95 17.20 -23.56
N ALA A 285 9.53 16.55 -24.64
CA ALA A 285 9.97 16.85 -26.00
C ALA A 285 9.27 18.08 -26.60
N ASP A 286 8.06 18.40 -26.14
CA ASP A 286 7.26 19.53 -26.63
C ASP A 286 7.33 20.77 -25.73
N ASN A 287 8.04 20.68 -24.61
CA ASN A 287 8.38 21.75 -23.66
C ASN A 287 7.15 22.35 -22.96
N ASP A 288 6.16 21.53 -22.60
CA ASP A 288 4.99 21.95 -21.83
C ASP A 288 5.17 21.80 -20.29
N LEU A 289 6.36 21.40 -19.85
CA LEU A 289 6.77 21.03 -18.48
C LEU A 289 6.20 19.72 -17.95
N ILE A 290 5.54 18.93 -18.79
CA ILE A 290 5.01 17.61 -18.47
C ILE A 290 5.81 16.57 -19.23
N GLY A 291 6.04 15.44 -18.57
CA GLY A 291 6.78 14.34 -19.13
C GLY A 291 5.96 13.56 -20.16
N ASP A 292 6.60 13.17 -21.26
CA ASP A 292 6.01 12.35 -22.33
C ASP A 292 5.77 10.89 -21.91
N THR A 293 6.38 10.44 -20.80
CA THR A 293 6.22 9.08 -20.28
C THR A 293 5.55 9.09 -18.90
N PRO A 294 4.56 8.22 -18.65
CA PRO A 294 3.92 8.14 -17.34
C PRO A 294 4.91 7.71 -16.24
N TYR A 295 4.70 8.22 -15.03
CA TYR A 295 5.40 7.75 -13.84
C TYR A 295 4.61 6.59 -13.21
N GLY A 296 5.26 5.44 -13.03
CA GLY A 296 4.63 4.26 -12.43
C GLY A 296 4.52 4.34 -10.91
N ILE A 297 3.33 4.08 -10.38
CA ILE A 297 3.08 4.01 -8.94
C ILE A 297 3.28 2.58 -8.46
N LEU A 298 4.03 2.41 -7.36
CA LEU A 298 4.34 1.08 -6.84
C LEU A 298 3.09 0.40 -6.24
N GLY A 299 2.85 -0.85 -6.62
CA GLY A 299 1.74 -1.66 -6.10
C GLY A 299 1.16 -2.57 -7.19
N PRO A 300 0.31 -3.54 -6.80
CA PRO A 300 -0.28 -4.52 -7.71
C PRO A 300 -1.22 -3.89 -8.74
N GLY A 301 -1.73 -2.68 -8.49
CA GLY A 301 -2.67 -2.04 -9.40
C GLY A 301 -2.02 -1.64 -10.72
N GLY A 302 -0.77 -1.17 -10.71
CA GLY A 302 -0.18 -0.54 -11.90
C GLY A 302 -0.78 0.83 -12.19
N ALA A 303 -1.22 1.54 -11.14
CA ALA A 303 -1.57 2.95 -11.22
C ALA A 303 -0.38 3.76 -11.77
N VAL A 304 -0.68 4.84 -12.49
CA VAL A 304 0.33 5.75 -13.04
C VAL A 304 -0.08 7.18 -12.80
N ASP A 305 0.90 8.04 -12.61
CA ASP A 305 0.76 9.46 -12.92
C ASP A 305 1.00 9.63 -14.42
N ALA A 306 -0.07 9.94 -15.14
CA ALA A 306 -0.05 10.09 -16.60
C ALA A 306 0.62 11.39 -17.07
N TYR A 307 0.74 12.39 -16.19
CA TYR A 307 1.20 13.73 -16.55
C TYR A 307 2.24 14.23 -15.53
N PRO A 308 3.37 13.50 -15.34
CA PRO A 308 4.37 13.85 -14.35
C PRO A 308 5.08 15.15 -14.76
N PHE A 309 5.21 16.11 -13.84
CA PHE A 309 6.00 17.31 -14.10
C PHE A 309 7.49 16.97 -14.17
N VAL A 310 8.24 17.57 -15.11
CA VAL A 310 9.71 17.41 -15.21
C VAL A 310 10.49 18.32 -14.27
N ALA A 311 9.82 19.29 -13.65
CA ALA A 311 10.43 20.26 -12.75
C ALA A 311 9.61 20.42 -11.46
N ARG A 312 10.33 20.56 -10.34
CA ARG A 312 9.73 20.86 -9.02
C ARG A 312 8.86 22.11 -9.12
N ASP A 313 7.67 22.07 -8.51
CA ASP A 313 6.67 23.14 -8.59
C ASP A 313 6.23 23.47 -10.04
N GLY A 314 6.29 22.51 -10.95
CA GLY A 314 6.08 22.71 -12.40
C GLY A 314 4.75 23.35 -12.76
N TRP A 315 3.68 23.01 -12.04
CA TRP A 315 2.34 23.59 -12.23
C TRP A 315 2.27 25.10 -11.99
N ARG A 316 3.23 25.67 -11.25
CA ARG A 316 3.36 27.12 -11.02
C ARG A 316 4.25 27.81 -12.06
N LYS A 317 5.02 27.04 -12.82
CA LYS A 317 6.04 27.53 -13.76
C LYS A 317 5.59 27.41 -15.22
N LYS A 318 4.65 26.51 -15.53
CA LYS A 318 4.19 26.30 -16.91
C LYS A 318 3.48 27.53 -17.44
N THR A 319 3.65 27.78 -18.73
CA THR A 319 3.08 28.93 -19.44
C THR A 319 2.16 28.52 -20.59
N HIS A 320 2.15 27.23 -20.95
CA HIS A 320 1.31 26.66 -22.01
C HIS A 320 0.28 25.69 -21.40
N SER A 321 -0.72 25.25 -22.18
CA SER A 321 -1.63 24.18 -21.75
C SER A 321 -0.95 22.81 -21.89
N THR A 322 -1.43 21.79 -21.17
CA THR A 322 -0.89 20.43 -21.33
C THR A 322 -1.19 19.92 -22.73
N ILE A 323 -0.21 19.25 -23.33
CA ILE A 323 -0.39 18.48 -24.56
C ILE A 323 -0.61 17.01 -24.16
N ASP A 324 -1.81 16.49 -24.45
CA ASP A 324 -2.19 15.14 -24.01
C ASP A 324 -1.65 14.06 -24.96
N HIS A 325 -0.53 13.45 -24.57
CA HIS A 325 0.04 12.28 -25.26
C HIS A 325 -0.34 10.95 -24.63
N TYR A 326 -0.92 10.98 -23.43
CA TYR A 326 -1.12 9.77 -22.66
C TYR A 326 -2.25 8.94 -23.27
N GLN A 327 -1.86 7.79 -23.79
CA GLN A 327 -2.79 6.72 -24.13
C GLN A 327 -2.63 5.62 -23.08
N PRO A 328 -3.69 5.29 -22.33
CA PRO A 328 -3.64 4.16 -21.41
C PRO A 328 -3.14 2.92 -22.15
N PRO A 329 -2.15 2.21 -21.59
CA PRO A 329 -1.65 1.00 -22.23
C PRO A 329 -2.79 0.03 -22.45
N LEU A 330 -2.80 -0.64 -23.61
CA LEU A 330 -3.71 -1.76 -23.87
C LEU A 330 -3.60 -2.77 -22.71
N ALA A 331 -4.71 -3.44 -22.40
CA ALA A 331 -4.72 -4.52 -21.43
C ALA A 331 -3.53 -5.45 -21.69
N ARG A 332 -2.71 -5.70 -20.65
CA ARG A 332 -1.49 -6.50 -20.81
C ARG A 332 -1.87 -7.86 -21.40
N PRO A 333 -1.12 -8.37 -22.39
CA PRO A 333 -1.32 -9.74 -22.85
C PRO A 333 -1.12 -10.69 -21.65
N PRO A 334 -1.83 -11.82 -21.61
CA PRO A 334 -1.64 -12.84 -20.60
C PRO A 334 -0.16 -13.17 -20.49
N ARG A 335 0.43 -13.02 -19.29
CA ARG A 335 1.79 -13.47 -19.05
C ARG A 335 1.83 -14.99 -19.13
N GLU A 336 2.94 -15.55 -19.62
CA GLU A 336 3.08 -17.01 -19.67
C GLU A 336 3.11 -17.52 -18.22
N VAL A 337 2.37 -18.59 -17.92
CA VAL A 337 2.36 -19.20 -16.58
C VAL A 337 3.25 -20.45 -16.59
N ARG A 338 4.08 -20.58 -15.55
CA ARG A 338 4.75 -21.83 -15.20
C ARG A 338 4.26 -22.31 -13.85
N LEU A 339 3.92 -23.60 -13.79
CA LEU A 339 3.71 -24.30 -12.55
C LEU A 339 5.06 -24.67 -11.95
N VAL A 340 5.24 -24.42 -10.66
CA VAL A 340 6.35 -24.92 -9.86
C VAL A 340 5.79 -25.81 -8.77
N VAL A 341 6.16 -27.08 -8.76
CA VAL A 341 5.57 -28.09 -7.88
C VAL A 341 6.65 -28.82 -7.12
N VAL A 342 6.52 -28.89 -5.80
CA VAL A 342 7.36 -29.74 -4.96
C VAL A 342 6.64 -31.06 -4.76
N SER A 343 7.23 -32.16 -5.22
CA SER A 343 6.68 -33.52 -5.12
C SER A 343 7.80 -34.49 -4.77
N GLY A 344 7.65 -35.23 -3.67
CA GLY A 344 8.69 -36.14 -3.19
C GLY A 344 10.03 -35.45 -2.86
N GLY A 345 10.01 -34.15 -2.53
CA GLY A 345 11.20 -33.35 -2.22
C GLY A 345 11.96 -32.81 -3.45
N THR A 346 11.45 -33.02 -4.67
CA THR A 346 12.03 -32.48 -5.90
C THR A 346 11.10 -31.44 -6.53
N VAL A 347 11.68 -30.40 -7.11
CA VAL A 347 10.95 -29.37 -7.86
C VAL A 347 10.72 -29.84 -9.30
N GLY A 348 9.47 -29.80 -9.74
CA GLY A 348 9.06 -29.97 -11.14
C GLY A 348 8.50 -28.68 -11.72
N ILE A 349 8.75 -28.43 -13.00
CA ILE A 349 8.31 -27.20 -13.69
C ILE A 349 7.63 -27.56 -15.01
N GLY A 350 6.53 -26.88 -15.34
CA GLY A 350 5.84 -27.09 -16.62
C GLY A 350 4.78 -26.04 -16.88
N ARG A 351 4.09 -26.14 -18.02
CA ARG A 351 2.93 -25.30 -18.33
C ARG A 351 1.64 -25.97 -17.85
N PRO A 352 0.59 -25.20 -17.54
CA PRO A 352 -0.69 -25.75 -17.08
C PRO A 352 -1.33 -26.80 -18.00
N HIS A 353 -1.09 -26.73 -19.30
CA HIS A 353 -1.66 -27.65 -20.29
C HIS A 353 -0.68 -28.71 -20.81
N ASP A 354 0.50 -28.84 -20.19
CA ASP A 354 1.41 -29.94 -20.50
C ASP A 354 0.84 -31.26 -19.96
N SER A 355 1.24 -32.38 -20.56
CA SER A 355 0.87 -33.71 -20.08
C SER A 355 1.70 -34.19 -18.89
N ALA A 356 2.83 -33.51 -18.59
CA ALA A 356 3.74 -33.82 -17.50
C ALA A 356 4.57 -32.58 -17.14
N LEU A 357 5.03 -32.51 -15.89
CA LEU A 357 6.04 -31.52 -15.48
C LEU A 357 7.45 -32.05 -15.78
N ALA A 358 8.35 -31.16 -16.20
CA ALA A 358 9.75 -31.47 -16.33
C ALA A 358 10.39 -31.57 -14.92
N PRO A 359 11.00 -32.71 -14.56
CA PRO A 359 11.73 -32.81 -13.30
C PRO A 359 12.98 -31.93 -13.37
N THR A 360 13.36 -31.37 -12.22
CA THR A 360 14.60 -30.60 -12.08
C THR A 360 15.53 -31.31 -11.09
N TRP A 361 16.77 -30.86 -11.01
CA TRP A 361 17.73 -31.31 -9.98
C TRP A 361 17.61 -30.50 -8.68
N VAL A 362 16.68 -29.53 -8.61
CA VAL A 362 16.49 -28.69 -7.43
C VAL A 362 15.62 -29.44 -6.44
N HIS A 363 16.13 -29.60 -5.22
CA HIS A 363 15.41 -30.15 -4.08
C HIS A 363 14.85 -29.03 -3.21
N ALA A 364 13.70 -29.26 -2.59
CA ALA A 364 13.07 -28.29 -1.71
C ALA A 364 12.11 -28.96 -0.73
N SER A 365 12.08 -28.44 0.50
CA SER A 365 11.00 -28.63 1.46
C SER A 365 10.04 -27.45 1.51
N SER A 366 10.51 -26.25 1.13
CA SER A 366 9.70 -25.04 1.00
C SER A 366 10.12 -24.25 -0.23
N VAL A 367 9.16 -23.62 -0.89
CA VAL A 367 9.40 -22.77 -2.07
C VAL A 367 8.65 -21.45 -1.96
N ALA A 368 9.19 -20.41 -2.60
CA ALA A 368 8.52 -19.12 -2.81
C ALA A 368 8.96 -18.54 -4.17
N VAL A 369 8.16 -17.64 -4.74
CA VAL A 369 8.55 -16.86 -5.93
C VAL A 369 8.79 -15.41 -5.51
N GLN A 370 9.87 -14.82 -6.00
CA GLN A 370 10.22 -13.42 -5.76
C GLN A 370 9.18 -12.47 -6.37
N THR A 371 9.15 -11.21 -5.95
CA THR A 371 8.22 -10.19 -6.47
C THR A 371 8.36 -9.90 -7.97
N ASP A 372 9.46 -10.35 -8.61
CA ASP A 372 9.64 -10.30 -10.06
C ASP A 372 8.80 -11.34 -10.82
N GLY A 373 8.14 -12.28 -10.11
CA GLY A 373 7.26 -13.30 -10.66
C GLY A 373 7.98 -14.48 -11.33
N ARG A 374 9.32 -14.51 -11.34
CA ARG A 374 10.11 -15.49 -12.10
C ARG A 374 11.28 -16.10 -11.34
N THR A 375 11.77 -15.46 -10.29
CA THR A 375 12.87 -15.99 -9.48
C THR A 375 12.30 -16.92 -8.41
N LEU A 376 12.60 -18.22 -8.53
CA LEU A 376 12.27 -19.25 -7.55
C LEU A 376 13.25 -19.22 -6.39
N LEU A 377 12.73 -19.24 -5.17
CA LEU A 377 13.45 -19.51 -3.94
C LEU A 377 13.10 -20.92 -3.47
N ALA A 378 14.07 -21.81 -3.38
CA ALA A 378 13.92 -23.19 -2.95
C ALA A 378 14.78 -23.44 -1.71
N LEU A 379 14.15 -23.83 -0.60
CA LEU A 379 14.83 -24.13 0.65
C LEU A 379 14.82 -25.64 0.89
N ASP A 380 15.99 -26.23 1.11
CA ASP A 380 16.16 -27.62 1.53
C ASP A 380 17.17 -27.71 2.70
N GLY A 381 16.68 -28.05 3.89
CA GLY A 381 17.46 -27.97 5.13
C GLY A 381 17.99 -26.56 5.37
N LYS A 382 19.30 -26.35 5.14
CA LYS A 382 19.99 -25.05 5.20
C LYS A 382 20.39 -24.48 3.85
N ALA A 383 20.14 -25.20 2.76
CA ALA A 383 20.47 -24.75 1.42
C ALA A 383 19.31 -23.92 0.87
N LEU A 384 19.54 -22.63 0.64
CA LEU A 384 18.63 -21.75 -0.08
C LEU A 384 19.15 -21.57 -1.50
N THR A 385 18.42 -22.11 -2.47
CA THR A 385 18.68 -21.98 -3.90
C THR A 385 17.78 -20.92 -4.50
N ALA A 386 18.38 -19.92 -5.16
CA ALA A 386 17.68 -18.93 -5.97
C ALA A 386 17.89 -19.25 -7.47
N TRP A 387 16.80 -19.32 -8.24
CA TRP A 387 16.84 -19.72 -9.64
C TRP A 387 15.89 -18.87 -10.50
N ASP A 388 16.43 -18.21 -11.51
CA ASP A 388 15.65 -17.51 -12.53
C ASP A 388 15.04 -18.52 -13.52
N LEU A 389 13.73 -18.65 -13.50
CA LEU A 389 13.01 -19.64 -14.31
C LEU A 389 12.97 -19.31 -15.81
N THR A 390 13.41 -18.11 -16.21
CA THR A 390 13.58 -17.77 -17.64
C THR A 390 14.85 -18.39 -18.23
N GLY A 391 15.80 -18.78 -17.38
CA GLY A 391 17.10 -19.31 -17.74
C GLY A 391 18.20 -18.86 -16.79
N GLY A 392 19.35 -19.52 -16.85
CA GLY A 392 20.49 -19.24 -15.97
C GLY A 392 20.73 -20.36 -14.95
N GLU A 393 21.93 -20.38 -14.40
CA GLU A 393 22.33 -21.38 -13.40
C GLU A 393 21.80 -20.98 -12.01
N PRO A 394 21.21 -21.92 -11.25
CA PRO A 394 20.76 -21.66 -9.89
C PRO A 394 21.95 -21.32 -8.97
N THR A 395 21.72 -20.41 -8.02
CA THR A 395 22.72 -20.02 -7.01
C THR A 395 22.28 -20.49 -5.65
N THR A 396 23.16 -21.19 -4.92
CA THR A 396 22.84 -21.75 -3.60
C THR A 396 23.67 -21.08 -2.51
N ARG A 397 23.01 -20.72 -1.41
CA ARG A 397 23.61 -20.13 -0.21
C ARG A 397 23.21 -20.93 1.02
N THR A 398 24.09 -20.96 2.02
CA THR A 398 23.78 -21.58 3.31
C THR A 398 23.12 -20.56 4.24
N VAL A 399 21.95 -20.90 4.77
CA VAL A 399 21.22 -20.12 5.77
C VAL A 399 21.46 -20.67 7.18
N ALA A 400 21.16 -19.87 8.20
CA ALA A 400 21.32 -20.26 9.61
C ALA A 400 20.21 -21.21 10.07
N ILE A 401 19.01 -21.07 9.50
CA ILE A 401 17.82 -21.85 9.85
C ILE A 401 17.85 -23.20 9.14
N ASP A 402 17.68 -24.27 9.91
CA ASP A 402 17.57 -25.64 9.42
C ASP A 402 16.09 -26.05 9.39
N GLY A 403 15.54 -26.28 8.20
CA GLY A 403 14.15 -26.73 8.03
C GLY A 403 13.12 -25.67 8.43
N GLY A 404 13.08 -24.56 7.68
CA GLY A 404 12.09 -23.49 7.83
C GLY A 404 11.12 -23.39 6.65
N ILE A 405 10.30 -22.34 6.66
CA ILE A 405 9.48 -21.93 5.52
C ILE A 405 10.14 -20.69 4.91
N VAL A 406 10.26 -20.65 3.59
CA VAL A 406 10.81 -19.50 2.84
C VAL A 406 9.69 -18.63 2.28
N GLY A 407 9.89 -17.31 2.32
CA GLY A 407 9.06 -16.31 1.66
C GLY A 407 9.94 -15.26 0.98
N ALA A 408 9.43 -14.64 -0.08
CA ALA A 408 10.11 -13.51 -0.73
C ALA A 408 9.85 -12.21 0.04
N ASN A 409 10.86 -11.35 0.13
CA ASN A 409 10.68 -10.01 0.66
C ASN A 409 10.16 -9.06 -0.43
N ARG A 410 9.46 -8.00 -0.02
CA ARG A 410 8.93 -6.98 -0.93
C ARG A 410 10.00 -6.20 -1.69
N ASP A 411 11.24 -6.18 -1.18
CA ASP A 411 12.36 -5.48 -1.82
C ASP A 411 12.81 -6.13 -3.13
N GLY A 412 12.32 -7.34 -3.44
CA GLY A 412 12.63 -8.10 -4.65
C GLY A 412 14.03 -8.71 -4.68
N VAL A 413 14.80 -8.59 -3.62
CA VAL A 413 16.18 -9.06 -3.54
C VAL A 413 16.47 -9.91 -2.31
N SER A 414 15.66 -9.81 -1.26
CA SER A 414 15.84 -10.58 -0.03
C SER A 414 14.88 -11.77 0.08
N ALA A 415 15.37 -12.86 0.64
CA ALA A 415 14.54 -13.98 1.10
C ALA A 415 14.36 -13.91 2.63
N LEU A 416 13.17 -14.28 3.09
CA LEU A 416 12.80 -14.41 4.50
C LEU A 416 12.62 -15.89 4.82
N ILE A 417 13.26 -16.37 5.87
CA ILE A 417 13.17 -17.75 6.32
C ILE A 417 12.71 -17.75 7.76
N VAL A 418 11.64 -18.48 8.07
CA VAL A 418 11.11 -18.60 9.43
C VAL A 418 11.09 -20.07 9.81
N GLY A 419 11.79 -20.40 10.90
CA GLY A 419 11.82 -21.74 11.48
C GLY A 419 11.42 -21.71 12.96
N PRO A 420 11.34 -22.88 13.60
CA PRO A 420 10.88 -22.98 15.00
C PRO A 420 11.88 -22.43 16.04
N ARG A 421 13.10 -22.09 15.63
CA ARG A 421 14.19 -21.63 16.50
C ARG A 421 14.79 -20.29 16.08
N GLY A 422 14.20 -19.62 15.10
CA GLY A 422 14.75 -18.38 14.57
C GLY A 422 14.08 -17.96 13.27
N ALA A 423 14.23 -16.69 12.95
CA ALA A 423 13.89 -16.14 11.66
C ALA A 423 15.07 -15.34 11.10
N GLN A 424 15.19 -15.35 9.79
CA GLN A 424 16.35 -14.85 9.07
C GLN A 424 15.91 -14.09 7.81
N GLN A 425 16.52 -12.95 7.58
CA GLN A 425 16.53 -12.28 6.28
C GLN A 425 17.90 -12.47 5.63
N ILE A 426 17.92 -12.75 4.33
CA ILE A 426 19.15 -12.80 3.52
C ILE A 426 18.96 -12.02 2.23
N ASP A 427 19.85 -11.05 1.98
CA ASP A 427 19.94 -10.35 0.70
C ASP A 427 20.66 -11.24 -0.31
N LEU A 428 19.97 -11.59 -1.41
CA LEU A 428 20.47 -12.53 -2.41
C LEU A 428 21.49 -11.89 -3.36
N THR A 429 21.68 -10.57 -3.32
CA THR A 429 22.68 -9.84 -4.10
C THR A 429 23.96 -9.66 -3.30
N THR A 430 23.87 -9.10 -2.09
CA THR A 430 25.03 -8.78 -1.25
C THR A 430 25.47 -9.96 -0.37
N GLY A 431 24.55 -10.89 -0.07
CA GLY A 431 24.78 -11.97 0.89
C GLY A 431 24.72 -11.53 2.34
N GLN A 432 24.33 -10.29 2.63
CA GLN A 432 24.10 -9.86 4.01
C GLN A 432 22.96 -10.65 4.64
N GLN A 433 23.13 -11.00 5.91
CA GLN A 433 22.20 -11.83 6.67
C GLN A 433 21.88 -11.14 7.99
N GLU A 434 20.60 -11.11 8.35
CA GLU A 434 20.12 -10.71 9.66
C GLU A 434 19.35 -11.88 10.27
N PHE A 435 19.70 -12.24 11.50
CA PHE A 435 19.06 -13.33 12.25
C PHE A 435 18.50 -12.77 13.55
N PHE A 436 17.34 -13.27 13.97
CA PHE A 436 16.86 -13.05 15.31
C PHE A 436 16.18 -14.28 15.89
N ASP A 437 16.20 -14.35 17.23
CA ASP A 437 15.61 -15.44 17.98
C ASP A 437 14.08 -15.41 17.87
N TYR A 438 13.52 -16.55 17.48
CA TYR A 438 12.09 -16.73 17.33
C TYR A 438 11.71 -18.12 17.82
N GLY A 439 10.80 -18.18 18.79
CA GLY A 439 10.37 -19.43 19.45
C GLY A 439 8.98 -19.91 19.06
N GLY A 440 8.46 -19.47 17.90
CA GLY A 440 7.15 -19.90 17.40
C GLY A 440 7.19 -21.27 16.70
N ALA A 441 6.02 -21.73 16.25
CA ALA A 441 5.88 -22.97 15.48
C ALA A 441 5.23 -22.64 14.12
N PRO A 442 6.00 -22.08 13.16
CA PRO A 442 5.45 -21.60 11.90
C PRO A 442 4.79 -22.74 11.12
N GLN A 443 3.57 -22.51 10.63
CA GLN A 443 2.81 -23.45 9.79
C GLN A 443 2.75 -23.00 8.33
N GLU A 444 2.57 -21.70 8.10
CA GLU A 444 2.48 -21.07 6.79
C GLU A 444 2.95 -19.62 6.91
N LEU A 445 3.45 -19.06 5.81
CA LEU A 445 3.89 -17.67 5.75
C LEU A 445 3.04 -16.86 4.78
N ALA A 446 2.80 -15.61 5.13
CA ALA A 446 2.24 -14.60 4.24
C ALA A 446 3.16 -13.37 4.29
N PRO A 447 4.16 -13.28 3.41
CA PRO A 447 5.02 -12.10 3.30
C PRO A 447 4.20 -10.85 3.00
N SER A 448 4.49 -9.75 3.70
CA SER A 448 3.84 -8.49 3.42
C SER A 448 4.46 -7.85 2.18
N TYR A 449 3.66 -7.52 1.18
CA TYR A 449 4.11 -6.70 0.07
C TYR A 449 4.23 -5.19 0.50
N LYS A 450 3.56 -4.79 1.59
CA LYS A 450 3.47 -3.39 2.08
C LYS A 450 4.65 -2.95 2.92
N HIS A 451 5.21 -3.86 3.69
CA HIS A 451 6.18 -3.59 4.72
C HIS A 451 7.29 -4.65 4.68
N ASN A 452 8.47 -4.37 5.22
CA ASN A 452 9.50 -5.40 5.39
C ASN A 452 9.15 -6.34 6.57
N HIS A 453 7.98 -6.98 6.53
CA HIS A 453 7.48 -7.86 7.57
C HIS A 453 6.88 -9.13 6.95
N ILE A 454 6.71 -10.15 7.80
CA ILE A 454 6.08 -11.41 7.42
C ILE A 454 5.05 -11.79 8.45
N PHE A 455 3.88 -12.23 7.98
CA PHE A 455 2.87 -12.82 8.83
C PHE A 455 3.08 -14.33 8.88
N VAL A 456 2.98 -14.89 10.08
CA VAL A 456 3.30 -16.29 10.36
C VAL A 456 2.08 -16.93 11.01
N ALA A 457 1.53 -17.96 10.38
CA ALA A 457 0.50 -18.79 10.98
C ALA A 457 1.14 -19.66 12.07
N THR A 458 0.66 -19.56 13.30
CA THR A 458 1.14 -20.35 14.45
C THR A 458 -0.02 -20.92 15.28
N PRO A 459 0.26 -21.83 16.22
CA PRO A 459 -0.75 -22.29 17.17
C PRO A 459 -1.37 -21.19 18.04
N ARG A 460 -0.75 -20.00 18.13
CA ARG A 460 -1.26 -18.86 18.91
C ARG A 460 -2.13 -17.90 18.09
N GLY A 461 -2.17 -18.06 16.77
CA GLY A 461 -2.85 -17.16 15.85
C GLY A 461 -1.93 -16.72 14.71
N VAL A 462 -2.09 -15.49 14.23
CA VAL A 462 -1.23 -14.92 13.19
C VAL A 462 -0.21 -13.97 13.83
N GLU A 463 1.06 -14.35 13.81
CA GLU A 463 2.15 -13.53 14.36
C GLU A 463 2.73 -12.62 13.29
N LEU A 464 3.00 -11.37 13.66
CA LEU A 464 3.68 -10.43 12.79
C LEU A 464 5.15 -10.35 13.17
N LEU A 465 6.04 -10.71 12.25
CA LEU A 465 7.48 -10.64 12.45
C LEU A 465 8.06 -9.43 11.73
N TYR A 466 8.85 -8.67 12.46
CA TYR A 466 9.63 -7.55 11.96
C TYR A 466 11.07 -8.00 11.88
N LEU A 467 11.73 -7.78 10.74
CA LEU A 467 13.05 -8.35 10.47
C LEU A 467 14.19 -7.32 10.51
N ASN A 468 13.87 -6.03 10.73
CA ASN A 468 14.86 -4.96 10.89
C ASN A 468 15.21 -4.73 12.37
N LEU A 469 16.46 -4.33 12.64
CA LEU A 469 16.96 -3.88 13.95
C LEU A 469 16.95 -4.99 15.02
N GLY A 470 17.40 -6.19 14.66
CA GLY A 470 17.52 -7.33 15.58
C GLY A 470 16.23 -8.14 15.74
N GLY A 471 15.22 -7.86 14.93
CA GLY A 471 13.95 -8.57 14.80
C GLY A 471 13.06 -8.63 16.04
N ARG A 472 11.74 -8.61 15.85
CA ARG A 472 10.78 -8.76 16.96
C ARG A 472 9.42 -9.25 16.50
N THR A 473 8.65 -9.78 17.44
CA THR A 473 7.22 -10.07 17.27
C THR A 473 6.41 -9.06 18.09
N PRO A 474 6.08 -7.87 17.57
CA PRO A 474 5.39 -6.86 18.35
C PRO A 474 3.90 -7.17 18.53
N TYR A 475 3.35 -8.08 17.72
CA TYR A 475 1.93 -8.41 17.78
C TYR A 475 1.64 -9.86 17.37
N THR A 476 0.60 -10.41 17.97
CA THR A 476 -0.02 -11.68 17.59
C THR A 476 -1.51 -11.42 17.46
N VAL A 477 -2.06 -11.57 16.26
CA VAL A 477 -3.51 -11.52 16.02
C VAL A 477 -4.11 -12.80 16.60
N PRO A 478 -4.88 -12.72 17.69
CA PRO A 478 -5.50 -13.90 18.25
C PRO A 478 -6.57 -14.41 17.29
N LEU A 479 -6.57 -15.71 17.07
CA LEU A 479 -7.65 -16.43 16.42
C LEU A 479 -8.35 -17.32 17.46
N ASP A 480 -9.55 -17.81 17.15
CA ASP A 480 -10.26 -18.73 18.04
C ASP A 480 -9.70 -20.17 17.99
N GLY A 481 -8.47 -20.37 17.52
CA GLY A 481 -7.77 -21.65 17.38
C GLY A 481 -6.43 -21.49 16.66
N PRO A 482 -5.66 -22.58 16.46
CA PRO A 482 -4.41 -22.54 15.69
C PRO A 482 -4.64 -22.04 14.26
N ALA A 483 -3.79 -21.14 13.79
CA ALA A 483 -3.80 -20.73 12.39
C ALA A 483 -3.34 -21.89 11.49
N GLY A 484 -4.06 -22.09 10.38
CA GLY A 484 -3.81 -23.13 9.38
C GLY A 484 -3.29 -22.55 8.07
N ALA A 485 -3.80 -23.07 6.94
CA ALA A 485 -3.54 -22.51 5.63
C ALA A 485 -3.83 -21.00 5.62
N MET A 486 -3.01 -20.23 4.92
CA MET A 486 -3.05 -18.78 4.98
C MET A 486 -2.65 -18.17 3.64
N SER A 487 -3.34 -17.11 3.24
CA SER A 487 -3.03 -16.36 2.02
C SER A 487 -3.30 -14.87 2.21
N MET A 488 -2.42 -14.02 1.71
CA MET A 488 -2.61 -12.56 1.69
C MET A 488 -3.17 -12.14 0.33
N ASN A 489 -4.08 -11.17 0.29
CA ASN A 489 -4.57 -10.61 -0.98
C ASN A 489 -3.48 -9.79 -1.70
N GLY A 490 -3.67 -9.49 -2.98
CA GLY A 490 -2.65 -8.79 -3.78
C GLY A 490 -2.33 -7.37 -3.26
N SER A 491 -3.35 -6.67 -2.80
CA SER A 491 -3.30 -5.40 -2.06
C SER A 491 -2.93 -5.58 -0.60
N GLY A 492 -2.68 -6.81 -0.13
CA GLY A 492 -2.28 -7.22 1.22
C GLY A 492 -2.83 -6.36 2.35
N THR A 493 -4.10 -5.95 2.19
CA THR A 493 -4.95 -5.34 3.21
C THR A 493 -5.62 -6.41 4.05
N ARG A 494 -5.68 -7.66 3.55
CA ARG A 494 -6.32 -8.80 4.17
C ARG A 494 -5.46 -10.05 4.12
N ILE A 495 -5.53 -10.82 5.18
CA ILE A 495 -5.05 -12.21 5.25
C ILE A 495 -6.26 -13.09 5.49
N TYR A 496 -6.41 -14.13 4.67
CA TYR A 496 -7.41 -15.17 4.82
C TYR A 496 -6.72 -16.38 5.43
N THR A 497 -7.17 -16.81 6.61
CA THR A 497 -6.54 -17.93 7.32
C THR A 497 -7.58 -18.93 7.80
N ALA A 498 -7.30 -20.21 7.57
CA ALA A 498 -8.07 -21.30 8.13
C ALA A 498 -7.84 -21.36 9.64
N VAL A 499 -8.89 -21.65 10.41
CA VAL A 499 -8.76 -21.95 11.84
C VAL A 499 -8.81 -23.46 12.02
N ARG A 500 -7.70 -24.07 12.46
CA ARG A 500 -7.61 -25.53 12.56
C ARG A 500 -8.64 -26.12 13.52
N GLY A 501 -9.24 -27.24 13.11
CA GLY A 501 -10.33 -27.90 13.82
C GLY A 501 -11.67 -27.17 13.73
N LYS A 502 -11.81 -26.17 12.84
CA LYS A 502 -13.05 -25.43 12.61
C LYS A 502 -13.34 -25.29 11.12
N ASN A 503 -14.62 -25.16 10.79
CA ASN A 503 -15.09 -24.93 9.43
C ASN A 503 -15.26 -23.42 9.17
N VAL A 504 -14.22 -22.64 9.47
CA VAL A 504 -14.22 -21.18 9.29
C VAL A 504 -12.91 -20.69 8.70
N ILE A 505 -12.99 -19.58 7.96
CA ILE A 505 -11.87 -18.79 7.51
C ILE A 505 -11.97 -17.43 8.17
N ASP A 506 -10.95 -17.07 8.95
CA ASP A 506 -10.83 -15.75 9.53
C ASP A 506 -10.16 -14.80 8.53
N VAL A 507 -10.75 -13.62 8.37
CA VAL A 507 -10.23 -12.54 7.54
C VAL A 507 -9.61 -11.52 8.47
N VAL A 508 -8.28 -11.44 8.44
CA VAL A 508 -7.47 -10.54 9.27
C VAL A 508 -7.17 -9.28 8.47
N ASP A 509 -7.50 -8.12 9.02
CA ASP A 509 -7.07 -6.83 8.48
C ASP A 509 -5.62 -6.55 8.88
N THR A 510 -4.77 -6.25 7.89
CA THR A 510 -3.32 -6.06 8.11
C THR A 510 -2.96 -4.69 8.66
N GLU A 511 -3.92 -3.77 8.76
CA GLU A 511 -3.77 -2.43 9.32
C GLU A 511 -4.26 -2.41 10.76
N GLN A 512 -5.42 -3.03 10.98
CA GLN A 512 -6.02 -3.16 12.30
C GLN A 512 -5.49 -4.34 13.09
N TYR A 513 -4.70 -5.23 12.48
CA TYR A 513 -4.19 -6.47 13.07
C TYR A 513 -5.27 -7.23 13.85
N ALA A 514 -6.46 -7.32 13.27
CA ALA A 514 -7.64 -7.90 13.91
C ALA A 514 -8.42 -8.75 12.92
N VAL A 515 -9.10 -9.78 13.42
CA VAL A 515 -10.11 -10.49 12.65
C VAL A 515 -11.30 -9.55 12.44
N VAL A 516 -11.53 -9.14 11.20
CA VAL A 516 -12.62 -8.20 10.84
C VAL A 516 -13.84 -8.92 10.28
N GLN A 517 -13.67 -10.17 9.84
CA GLN A 517 -14.72 -10.96 9.22
C GLN A 517 -14.42 -12.45 9.36
N ARG A 518 -15.48 -13.26 9.33
CA ARG A 518 -15.41 -14.73 9.43
C ARG A 518 -16.32 -15.37 8.41
N ILE A 519 -15.74 -16.14 7.49
CA ILE A 519 -16.46 -16.87 6.45
C ILE A 519 -16.69 -18.29 6.93
N THR A 520 -17.94 -18.74 6.96
CA THR A 520 -18.28 -20.12 7.33
C THR A 520 -18.26 -21.02 6.10
N ILE A 521 -17.64 -22.20 6.23
CA ILE A 521 -17.56 -23.23 5.20
C ILE A 521 -18.12 -24.55 5.74
N ASP A 522 -18.28 -25.56 4.88
CA ASP A 522 -18.88 -26.85 5.22
C ASP A 522 -17.87 -27.92 5.67
N SER A 523 -16.58 -27.67 5.43
CA SER A 523 -15.48 -28.54 5.84
C SER A 523 -14.26 -27.68 6.17
N GLU A 524 -13.38 -28.17 7.06
CA GLU A 524 -12.12 -27.52 7.37
C GLU A 524 -11.29 -27.24 6.10
N ALA A 525 -10.68 -26.06 6.06
CA ALA A 525 -9.87 -25.63 4.93
C ALA A 525 -8.43 -26.17 5.04
N THR A 526 -7.96 -26.79 3.97
CA THR A 526 -6.60 -27.34 3.84
C THR A 526 -5.67 -26.44 3.05
N ALA A 527 -6.21 -25.61 2.15
CA ALA A 527 -5.46 -24.68 1.31
C ALA A 527 -6.31 -23.45 1.00
N ILE A 528 -5.68 -22.29 0.80
CA ILE A 528 -6.37 -21.02 0.52
C ILE A 528 -5.61 -20.25 -0.55
N ALA A 529 -6.31 -19.73 -1.55
CA ALA A 529 -5.78 -18.79 -2.53
C ALA A 529 -6.80 -17.66 -2.79
N VAL A 530 -6.33 -16.42 -2.84
CA VAL A 530 -7.16 -15.24 -3.16
C VAL A 530 -6.96 -14.85 -4.62
N SER A 531 -8.01 -14.49 -5.35
CA SER A 531 -7.85 -13.99 -6.71
C SER A 531 -7.04 -12.68 -6.73
N PRO A 532 -6.24 -12.44 -7.80
CA PRO A 532 -5.55 -11.16 -7.99
C PRO A 532 -6.48 -9.94 -7.98
N GLY A 533 -7.71 -10.09 -8.47
CA GLY A 533 -8.75 -9.05 -8.45
C GLY A 533 -9.48 -8.89 -7.11
N GLU A 534 -9.16 -9.74 -6.13
CA GLU A 534 -9.73 -9.73 -4.76
C GLU A 534 -11.26 -9.89 -4.69
N ASP A 535 -11.85 -10.47 -5.74
CA ASP A 535 -13.28 -10.72 -5.88
C ASP A 535 -13.66 -12.15 -5.45
N ALA A 536 -12.69 -13.07 -5.37
CA ALA A 536 -12.93 -14.48 -5.10
C ALA A 536 -11.87 -15.10 -4.18
N LEU A 537 -12.32 -16.03 -3.34
CA LEU A 537 -11.50 -16.87 -2.47
C LEU A 537 -11.67 -18.33 -2.89
N TYR A 538 -10.56 -19.01 -3.16
CA TYR A 538 -10.51 -20.44 -3.46
C TYR A 538 -10.04 -21.20 -2.23
N VAL A 539 -10.82 -22.21 -1.85
CA VAL A 539 -10.62 -22.94 -0.60
C VAL A 539 -10.56 -24.43 -0.89
N GLY A 540 -9.42 -25.04 -0.59
CA GLY A 540 -9.25 -26.48 -0.58
C GLY A 540 -9.82 -27.05 0.72
N THR A 541 -10.53 -28.17 0.62
CA THR A 541 -11.15 -28.88 1.74
C THR A 541 -11.02 -30.38 1.54
N ALA A 542 -11.42 -31.17 2.54
CA ALA A 542 -11.53 -32.63 2.40
C ALA A 542 -12.52 -33.06 1.29
N ASN A 543 -13.46 -32.19 0.91
CA ASN A 543 -14.48 -32.46 -0.11
C ASN A 543 -14.09 -31.99 -1.52
N GLY A 544 -12.91 -31.37 -1.68
CA GLY A 544 -12.46 -30.74 -2.92
C GLY A 544 -12.31 -29.23 -2.78
N VAL A 545 -12.63 -28.47 -3.82
CA VAL A 545 -12.39 -27.01 -3.89
C VAL A 545 -13.70 -26.23 -3.94
N LEU A 546 -13.73 -25.12 -3.19
CA LEU A 546 -14.79 -24.12 -3.19
C LEU A 546 -14.29 -22.83 -3.81
N ALA A 547 -15.12 -22.16 -4.63
CA ALA A 547 -14.93 -20.76 -5.00
C ALA A 547 -15.99 -19.92 -4.28
N ILE A 548 -15.55 -18.97 -3.47
CA ILE A 548 -16.38 -18.07 -2.67
C ILE A 548 -16.27 -16.67 -3.26
N ASP A 549 -17.40 -16.04 -3.55
CA ASP A 549 -17.48 -14.63 -3.93
C ASP A 549 -17.24 -13.76 -2.68
N LEU A 550 -16.22 -12.91 -2.69
CA LEU A 550 -15.86 -12.09 -1.53
C LEU A 550 -16.80 -10.90 -1.31
N GLY A 551 -17.55 -10.48 -2.33
CA GLY A 551 -18.51 -9.38 -2.22
C GLY A 551 -19.81 -9.77 -1.50
N ASN A 552 -20.18 -11.05 -1.51
CA ASN A 552 -21.41 -11.55 -0.87
C ASN A 552 -21.25 -12.81 -0.02
N GLU A 553 -20.02 -13.33 0.09
CA GLU A 553 -19.62 -14.49 0.89
C GLU A 553 -20.27 -15.82 0.48
N ARG A 554 -20.85 -15.90 -0.72
CA ARG A 554 -21.51 -17.12 -1.18
C ARG A 554 -20.58 -17.99 -1.99
N VAL A 555 -20.70 -19.30 -1.79
CA VAL A 555 -20.04 -20.27 -2.66
C VAL A 555 -20.69 -20.20 -4.05
N ARG A 556 -19.91 -19.81 -5.06
CA ARG A 556 -20.37 -19.71 -6.45
C ARG A 556 -20.12 -20.97 -7.28
N ALA A 557 -19.10 -21.74 -6.91
CA ALA A 557 -18.75 -23.00 -7.58
C ALA A 557 -18.10 -24.00 -6.61
N ARG A 558 -18.23 -25.29 -6.92
CA ARG A 558 -17.65 -26.40 -6.17
C ARG A 558 -17.19 -27.49 -7.13
N THR A 559 -16.09 -28.16 -6.78
CA THR A 559 -15.62 -29.34 -7.50
C THR A 559 -14.97 -30.31 -6.52
N SER A 560 -14.97 -31.60 -6.86
CA SER A 560 -14.48 -32.68 -6.00
C SER A 560 -13.44 -33.51 -6.73
N PHE A 561 -12.49 -34.07 -5.98
CA PHE A 561 -11.42 -34.91 -6.50
C PHE A 561 -11.38 -36.25 -5.78
N LEU A 562 -10.74 -37.25 -6.39
CA LEU A 562 -10.50 -38.54 -5.75
C LEU A 562 -9.41 -38.43 -4.67
N GLY A 563 -8.44 -37.52 -4.84
CA GLY A 563 -7.39 -37.22 -3.86
C GLY A 563 -7.72 -36.06 -2.92
N SER A 564 -6.85 -35.83 -1.94
CA SER A 564 -6.94 -34.69 -1.02
C SER A 564 -6.31 -33.44 -1.62
N VAL A 565 -6.96 -32.29 -1.44
CA VAL A 565 -6.39 -30.98 -1.83
C VAL A 565 -5.34 -30.56 -0.80
N VAL A 566 -4.08 -30.43 -1.24
CA VAL A 566 -2.94 -30.08 -0.38
C VAL A 566 -2.56 -28.61 -0.49
N ASP A 567 -2.61 -28.06 -1.70
CA ASP A 567 -2.21 -26.68 -1.96
C ASP A 567 -2.95 -26.11 -3.18
N LEU A 568 -3.03 -24.78 -3.25
CA LEU A 568 -3.71 -24.04 -4.31
C LEU A 568 -2.81 -22.91 -4.82
N ALA A 569 -2.75 -22.74 -6.14
CA ALA A 569 -2.19 -21.54 -6.76
C ALA A 569 -3.16 -21.00 -7.81
N ILE A 570 -3.19 -19.68 -7.99
CA ILE A 570 -4.02 -19.02 -8.99
C ILE A 570 -3.13 -18.33 -10.03
N SER A 571 -3.56 -18.40 -11.28
CA SER A 571 -2.96 -17.62 -12.36
C SER A 571 -3.04 -16.10 -12.08
N PRO A 572 -2.02 -15.32 -12.47
CA PRO A 572 -2.07 -13.86 -12.32
C PRO A 572 -3.20 -13.18 -13.12
N ASN A 573 -3.68 -13.83 -14.17
CA ASN A 573 -4.81 -13.35 -14.97
C ASN A 573 -6.17 -13.73 -14.35
N ALA A 574 -6.17 -14.49 -13.25
CA ALA A 574 -7.36 -14.96 -12.54
C ALA A 574 -8.31 -15.85 -13.37
N ASP A 575 -7.85 -16.45 -14.47
CA ASP A 575 -8.64 -17.30 -15.36
C ASP A 575 -8.49 -18.80 -15.05
N GLU A 576 -7.34 -19.20 -14.51
CA GLU A 576 -7.07 -20.57 -14.09
C GLU A 576 -6.72 -20.70 -12.60
N LEU A 577 -7.20 -21.79 -11.99
CA LEU A 577 -6.84 -22.28 -10.67
C LEU A 577 -6.07 -23.61 -10.81
N TYR A 578 -5.00 -23.75 -10.04
CA TYR A 578 -4.17 -24.95 -9.99
C TYR A 578 -4.30 -25.61 -8.61
N VAL A 579 -4.54 -26.91 -8.60
CA VAL A 579 -4.86 -27.68 -7.39
C VAL A 579 -3.89 -28.84 -7.26
N ALA A 580 -3.10 -28.86 -6.19
CA ALA A 580 -2.24 -29.98 -5.85
C ALA A 580 -3.04 -31.07 -5.15
N LEU A 581 -3.02 -32.28 -5.71
CA LEU A 581 -3.75 -33.44 -5.24
C LEU A 581 -2.80 -34.52 -4.73
N ALA A 582 -3.11 -35.10 -3.58
CA ALA A 582 -2.36 -36.17 -2.94
C ALA A 582 -3.23 -37.40 -2.60
N GLY A 583 -2.60 -38.51 -2.23
CA GLY A 583 -3.24 -39.75 -1.80
C GLY A 583 -3.72 -40.61 -2.97
N LEU A 584 -5.03 -40.68 -3.22
CA LEU A 584 -5.58 -41.53 -4.29
C LEU A 584 -5.25 -41.03 -5.70
N GLN A 585 -4.84 -39.76 -5.82
CA GLN A 585 -4.45 -39.14 -7.07
C GLN A 585 -3.32 -38.13 -6.81
N HIS A 586 -2.10 -38.49 -7.20
CA HIS A 586 -0.92 -37.60 -7.13
C HIS A 586 -0.86 -36.77 -8.42
N ALA A 587 -1.38 -35.56 -8.41
CA ALA A 587 -1.51 -34.77 -9.63
C ALA A 587 -1.59 -33.26 -9.35
N VAL A 588 -1.46 -32.46 -10.41
CA VAL A 588 -1.97 -31.09 -10.44
C VAL A 588 -3.20 -31.05 -11.35
N ALA A 589 -4.35 -30.67 -10.80
CA ALA A 589 -5.52 -30.35 -11.61
C ALA A 589 -5.49 -28.86 -12.00
N VAL A 590 -5.84 -28.57 -13.25
CA VAL A 590 -5.99 -27.22 -13.80
C VAL A 590 -7.46 -26.98 -14.09
N LEU A 591 -7.99 -25.87 -13.57
CA LEU A 591 -9.42 -25.57 -13.60
C LEU A 591 -9.66 -24.16 -14.09
N ASP A 592 -10.79 -23.92 -14.75
CA ASP A 592 -11.28 -22.56 -14.94
C ASP A 592 -11.79 -21.97 -13.61
N THR A 593 -11.53 -20.68 -13.36
CA THR A 593 -11.90 -20.01 -12.11
C THR A 593 -13.38 -19.67 -11.97
N ALA A 594 -14.13 -19.66 -13.08
CA ALA A 594 -15.53 -19.26 -13.10
C ALA A 594 -16.45 -20.38 -12.59
N ALA A 595 -16.24 -21.61 -13.08
CA ALA A 595 -17.08 -22.77 -12.82
C ALA A 595 -16.33 -23.93 -12.15
N LEU A 596 -15.00 -23.81 -11.93
CA LEU A 596 -14.14 -24.88 -11.41
C LEU A 596 -14.20 -26.17 -12.23
N ARG A 597 -14.32 -26.07 -13.57
CA ARG A 597 -14.27 -27.24 -14.45
C ARG A 597 -12.82 -27.56 -14.74
N THR A 598 -12.49 -28.84 -14.62
CA THR A 598 -11.14 -29.33 -14.90
C THR A 598 -10.86 -29.26 -16.40
N ALA A 599 -9.85 -28.47 -16.76
CA ALA A 599 -9.31 -28.35 -18.11
C ALA A 599 -8.18 -29.37 -18.37
N ASN A 600 -7.36 -29.66 -17.36
CA ASN A 600 -6.24 -30.60 -17.46
C ASN A 600 -5.94 -31.28 -16.12
N ILE A 601 -5.29 -32.45 -16.17
CA ILE A 601 -4.75 -33.14 -14.99
C ILE A 601 -3.33 -33.60 -15.35
N ILE A 602 -2.34 -33.06 -14.63
CA ILE A 602 -0.93 -33.38 -14.81
C ILE A 602 -0.53 -34.42 -13.74
N PRO A 603 -0.30 -35.70 -14.11
CA PRO A 603 0.11 -36.72 -13.16
C PRO A 603 1.51 -36.44 -12.59
N LEU A 604 1.69 -36.75 -11.30
CA LEU A 604 2.95 -36.64 -10.58
C LEU A 604 3.46 -38.03 -10.17
N GLN A 605 4.76 -38.11 -9.87
CA GLN A 605 5.41 -39.36 -9.45
C GLN A 605 5.29 -39.60 -7.93
N ALA A 606 4.96 -38.58 -7.15
CA ALA A 606 4.79 -38.65 -5.70
C ALA A 606 3.76 -37.59 -5.25
N ASP A 607 3.38 -37.66 -3.97
CA ASP A 607 2.51 -36.64 -3.36
C ASP A 607 3.16 -35.24 -3.44
N PRO A 608 2.42 -34.24 -3.97
CA PRO A 608 2.87 -32.85 -3.92
C PRO A 608 2.70 -32.27 -2.51
N THR A 609 3.61 -31.36 -2.14
CA THR A 609 3.57 -30.65 -0.85
C THR A 609 3.42 -29.14 -1.01
N LYS A 610 3.87 -28.57 -2.14
CA LYS A 610 3.73 -27.15 -2.48
C LYS A 610 3.50 -26.95 -3.97
N LEU A 611 2.73 -25.92 -4.31
CA LEU A 611 2.38 -25.53 -5.66
C LEU A 611 2.42 -24.01 -5.78
N LEU A 612 3.18 -23.48 -6.75
CA LEU A 612 3.25 -22.06 -7.07
C LEU A 612 2.96 -21.83 -8.55
N ALA A 613 2.47 -20.62 -8.87
CA ALA A 613 2.36 -20.12 -10.23
C ALA A 613 3.37 -18.99 -10.43
N ALA A 614 4.41 -19.25 -11.23
CA ALA A 614 5.33 -18.23 -11.71
C ALA A 614 4.82 -17.65 -13.03
N SER A 615 5.16 -16.39 -13.32
CA SER A 615 4.62 -15.69 -14.48
C SER A 615 5.55 -14.63 -15.06
N TYR A 616 5.92 -14.82 -16.34
CA TYR A 616 6.91 -14.01 -17.05
C TYR A 616 6.78 -14.06 -18.57
#